data_AF-A0A367HZ78-F1
#
_entry.id   AF-A0A367HZ78-F1
#
_cell.length_a   1.000
_cell.length_b   1.000
_cell.length_c   1.000
_cell.angle_alpha   90.00
_cell.angle_beta   90.00
_cell.angle_gamma   90.00
#
_symmetry.space_group_name_H-M   'P 1'
#
loop_
_entity.id
_entity.type
_entity.pdbx_description
1 polymer ?
#
loop_
_entity_poly.entity_id
_entity_poly.type
_entity_poly.pdbx_seq_one_letter_code
_entity_poly.pdbx_strand_id
1 'polypeptide(L)' 'MPKVRKPKSGWYVPRKKKRRAGPRVAPSEKGLPPCPACGEWSMQKDKNRVELFCGACGAILGNTS' A
#
# COMPACT_ATOMS: atom_id res chain seq x y z
N MET A 1 -25.22 48.62 -5.43
CA MET A 1 -25.06 47.19 -5.08
C MET A 1 -24.25 47.10 -3.80
N PRO A 2 -24.79 46.54 -2.69
CA PRO A 2 -24.06 46.49 -1.42
C PRO A 2 -22.83 45.59 -1.54
N LYS A 3 -21.70 46.05 -0.98
CA LYS A 3 -20.41 45.35 -1.08
C LYS A 3 -20.36 44.22 -0.06
N VAL A 4 -20.53 42.98 -0.52
CA VAL A 4 -20.45 41.78 0.33
C VAL A 4 -19.05 41.70 0.94
N ARG A 5 -18.96 41.84 2.27
CA ARG A 5 -17.72 41.70 3.03
C ARG A 5 -17.47 40.23 3.36
N LYS A 6 -16.23 39.75 3.17
CA LYS A 6 -15.85 38.38 3.58
C LYS A 6 -15.92 38.26 5.11
N PRO A 7 -16.47 37.16 5.65
CA PRO A 7 -16.49 36.90 7.10
C PRO A 7 -15.08 36.68 7.66
N LYS A 8 -14.83 37.11 8.92
CA LYS A 8 -13.52 36.98 9.60
C LYS A 8 -13.01 35.54 9.68
N SER A 9 -13.91 34.58 9.85
CA SER A 9 -13.61 33.15 9.96
C SER A 9 -13.48 32.44 8.60
N GLY A 10 -13.63 33.18 7.49
CA GLY A 10 -13.78 32.58 6.17
C GLY A 10 -15.13 31.87 5.99
N TRP A 11 -15.33 31.32 4.79
CA TRP A 11 -16.49 30.49 4.49
C TRP A 11 -16.27 29.06 5.00
N TYR A 12 -17.32 28.39 5.45
CA TYR A 12 -17.25 26.98 5.84
C TYR A 12 -16.84 26.13 4.64
N VAL A 13 -15.69 25.46 4.73
CA VAL A 13 -15.21 24.50 3.73
C VAL A 13 -15.30 23.09 4.32
N PRO A 14 -16.14 22.19 3.76
CA PRO A 14 -16.22 20.81 4.20
C PRO A 14 -14.85 20.13 4.10
N ARG A 15 -14.33 19.62 5.22
CA ARG A 15 -13.08 18.86 5.21
C ARG A 15 -13.33 17.48 4.59
N LYS A 16 -12.66 17.16 3.49
CA LYS A 16 -12.69 15.81 2.90
C LYS A 16 -12.13 14.80 3.91
N LYS A 17 -12.84 13.68 4.13
CA LYS A 17 -12.32 12.57 4.95
C LYS A 17 -11.02 12.07 4.35
N LYS A 18 -9.98 11.91 5.16
CA LYS A 18 -8.71 11.30 4.72
C LYS A 18 -8.98 9.84 4.34
N ARG A 19 -8.59 9.43 3.14
CA ARG A 19 -8.59 8.01 2.75
C ARG A 19 -7.59 7.27 3.65
N ARG A 20 -8.01 6.16 4.27
CA ARG A 20 -7.09 5.27 4.98
C ARG A 20 -6.15 4.67 3.93
N ALA A 21 -4.87 5.03 3.99
CA ALA A 21 -3.86 4.37 3.16
C ALA A 21 -3.67 2.95 3.73
N GLY A 22 -3.67 1.95 2.85
CA GLY A 22 -3.28 0.59 3.23
C GLY A 22 -1.80 0.54 3.68
N PRO A 23 -1.32 -0.65 4.08
CA PRO A 23 0.09 -0.84 4.45
C PRO A 23 1.02 -0.35 3.33
N ARG A 24 2.12 0.32 3.74
CA ARG A 24 3.16 0.81 2.83
C ARG A 24 4.06 -0.34 2.43
N VAL A 25 3.65 -1.09 1.42
CA VAL A 25 4.47 -2.15 0.79
C VAL A 25 5.20 -1.62 -0.44
N ALA A 26 6.38 -2.17 -0.74
CA ALA A 26 7.12 -1.82 -1.94
C ALA A 26 6.28 -2.12 -3.19
N PRO A 27 6.45 -1.41 -4.33
CA PRO A 27 5.69 -1.71 -5.54
C PRO A 27 5.82 -3.16 -6.01
N SER A 28 6.95 -3.80 -5.76
CA SER A 28 7.18 -5.22 -6.04
C SER A 28 6.35 -6.17 -5.17
N GLU A 29 5.92 -5.71 -4.00
CA GLU A 29 5.15 -6.46 -3.00
C GLU A 29 3.64 -6.18 -3.10
N LYS A 30 3.25 -5.13 -3.84
CA LYS A 30 1.84 -4.79 -4.07
C LYS A 30 1.15 -5.86 -4.91
N GLY A 31 0.25 -6.61 -4.28
CA GLY A 31 -0.60 -7.60 -4.95
C GLY A 31 -0.07 -9.03 -4.90
N LEU A 32 1.07 -9.28 -4.23
CA LEU A 32 1.52 -10.64 -3.94
C LEU A 32 0.82 -11.16 -2.67
N PRO A 33 0.50 -12.47 -2.62
CA PRO A 33 -0.08 -13.06 -1.42
C PRO A 33 0.90 -13.03 -0.24
N PRO A 34 0.41 -13.13 1.02
CA PRO A 34 1.30 -13.36 2.15
C PRO A 34 2.08 -14.66 1.95
N CYS A 35 3.29 -14.72 2.48
CA CYS A 35 4.11 -15.92 2.40
C CYS A 35 3.41 -17.10 3.09
N PRO A 36 3.27 -18.28 2.44
CA PRO A 36 2.64 -19.44 3.05
C PRO A 36 3.45 -20.04 4.21
N ALA A 37 4.77 -19.77 4.29
CA ALA A 37 5.63 -20.31 5.32
C ALA A 37 5.64 -19.48 6.61
N CYS A 38 5.60 -18.15 6.52
CA CYS A 38 5.68 -17.26 7.69
C CYS A 38 4.51 -16.29 7.86
N GLY A 39 3.60 -16.19 6.88
CA GLY A 39 2.46 -15.25 6.91
C GLY A 39 2.81 -13.80 6.59
N GLU A 40 4.09 -13.47 6.44
CA GLU A 40 4.55 -12.11 6.20
C GLU A 40 4.26 -11.66 4.76
N TRP A 41 3.91 -10.38 4.58
CA TRP A 41 3.65 -9.75 3.28
C TRP A 41 4.94 -9.34 2.57
N SER A 42 5.90 -10.25 2.51
CA SER A 42 7.24 -10.00 1.98
C SER A 42 7.56 -10.88 0.78
N MET A 43 6.55 -11.37 0.07
CA MET A 43 6.76 -12.05 -1.20
C MET A 43 7.27 -11.07 -2.25
N GLN A 44 8.28 -11.49 -2.98
CA GLN A 44 8.95 -10.75 -4.04
C GLN A 44 9.14 -11.66 -5.24
N LYS A 45 9.05 -11.08 -6.45
CA LYS A 45 9.35 -11.79 -7.69
C LYS A 45 10.79 -11.52 -8.08
N ASP A 46 11.57 -12.58 -8.21
CA ASP A 46 12.95 -12.49 -8.66
C ASP A 46 12.98 -12.14 -10.16
N LYS A 47 13.66 -11.05 -10.52
CA LYS A 47 13.67 -10.57 -11.92
C LYS A 47 14.42 -11.51 -12.86
N ASN A 48 15.37 -12.28 -12.32
CA ASN A 48 16.26 -13.13 -13.11
C ASN A 48 15.76 -14.57 -13.25
N ARG A 49 15.02 -15.09 -12.26
CA ARG A 49 14.68 -16.52 -12.17
C ARG A 49 13.20 -16.83 -12.38
N VAL A 50 12.34 -15.82 -12.54
CA VAL A 50 10.87 -15.98 -12.64
C VAL A 50 10.26 -16.65 -11.39
N GLU A 51 11.05 -16.85 -10.34
CA GLU A 51 10.63 -17.45 -9.09
C GLU A 51 10.06 -16.40 -8.14
N LEU A 52 9.11 -16.82 -7.32
CA LEU A 52 8.52 -16.02 -6.25
C LEU A 52 9.20 -16.44 -4.95
N PHE A 53 9.82 -15.53 -4.22
CA PHE A 53 10.49 -15.83 -2.96
C PHE A 53 10.04 -14.86 -1.86
N CYS A 54 10.16 -15.25 -0.60
CA CYS A 54 9.88 -14.39 0.54
C CYS A 54 11.16 -13.70 1.01
N GLY A 55 11.20 -12.37 1.02
CA GLY A 55 12.34 -11.59 1.52
C GLY A 55 12.54 -11.64 3.04
N ALA A 56 11.55 -12.15 3.80
CA ALA A 56 11.64 -12.26 5.25
C ALA A 56 12.18 -13.62 5.72
N CYS A 57 11.70 -14.72 5.12
CA CYS A 57 12.05 -16.09 5.54
C CYS A 57 12.84 -16.88 4.48
N GLY A 58 13.03 -16.33 3.27
CA GLY A 58 13.74 -17.00 2.18
C GLY A 58 12.96 -18.12 1.48
N ALA A 59 11.69 -18.35 1.84
CA ALA A 59 10.88 -19.41 1.23
C ALA A 59 10.61 -19.12 -0.26
N ILE A 60 10.81 -20.11 -1.13
CA ILE A 60 10.57 -20.02 -2.58
C ILE A 60 9.29 -20.76 -2.94
N LEU A 61 8.35 -20.05 -3.56
CA LEU A 61 7.06 -20.55 -3.99
C LEU A 61 7.25 -21.17 -5.39
N GLY A 62 7.56 -22.47 -5.40
CA GLY A 62 7.93 -23.22 -6.60
C GLY A 62 8.44 -24.65 -6.32
N ASN A 63 8.96 -24.91 -5.12
CA ASN A 63 9.32 -26.26 -4.67
C ASN A 63 8.28 -26.78 -3.67
N THR A 64 7.14 -27.24 -4.18
CA THR A 64 6.34 -28.25 -3.49
C THR A 64 6.73 -29.60 -4.09
N SER A 65 7.80 -30.20 -3.55
CA SER A 65 8.08 -31.63 -3.69
C SER A 65 7.23 -32.41 -2.70
#